data_AF-A0A964D239-F1
#
_entry.id   AF-A0A964D239-F1
#
_cell.length_a   1.000
_cell.length_b   1.000
_cell.length_c   1.000
_cell.angle_alpha   90.00
_cell.angle_beta   90.00
_cell.angle_gamma   90.00
#
_symmetry.space_group_name_H-M   'P 1'
#
loop_
_entity.id
_entity.type
_entity.pdbx_description
1 polymer ?
#
loop_
_entity_poly.entity_id
_entity_poly.type
_entity_poly.pdbx_seq_one_letter_code
_entity_poly.pdbx_strand_id
1 'polypeptide(L)' 'MTIVIALLVVGWVAASLIGTQAYFLGEQSKPIHDRNWSNESFEQLAKSMTGTEIDYTVRVPAYSMDAYTSRTMAN' A
#
# COMPACT_ATOMS: atom_id res chain seq x y z
N MET A 1 12.99 34.02 -12.63
CA MET A 1 11.77 33.18 -12.61
C MET A 1 12.08 31.70 -12.84
N THR A 2 12.91 31.33 -13.82
CA THR A 2 13.29 29.93 -14.13
C THR A 2 13.75 29.11 -12.93
N ILE A 3 14.68 29.65 -12.13
CA ILE A 3 15.22 28.93 -10.95
C ILE A 3 14.13 28.65 -9.91
N VAL A 4 13.26 29.63 -9.64
CA VAL A 4 12.16 29.47 -8.67
C VAL A 4 11.21 28.37 -9.11
N ILE A 5 10.82 28.38 -10.39
CA ILE A 5 9.93 27.35 -10.95
C ILE A 5 10.61 25.97 -10.88
N ALA A 6 11.89 25.87 -11.23
CA ALA A 6 12.62 24.62 -11.17
C ALA A 6 12.66 24.05 -9.73
N LEU A 7 12.91 24.89 -8.73
CA LEU A 7 12.89 24.49 -7.32
C LEU A 7 11.51 23.97 -6.90
N LEU A 8 10.43 24.64 -7.31
CA LEU A 8 9.07 24.20 -7.00
C LEU A 8 8.74 22.85 -7.64
N VAL A 9 9.12 22.65 -8.90
CA VAL A 9 8.89 21.38 -9.61
C VAL A 9 9.69 20.25 -8.96
N VAL A 10 10.97 20.46 -8.65
CA VAL A 10 11.81 19.45 -7.98
C VAL A 10 11.25 19.13 -6.59
N GLY A 11 10.87 20.14 -5.81
CA GLY A 11 10.27 19.94 -4.49
C GLY A 11 8.96 19.16 -4.55
N TRP A 12 8.10 19.47 -5.52
CA TRP A 12 6.85 18.76 -5.74
C TRP A 12 7.06 17.29 -6.16
N VAL A 13 8.01 17.04 -7.07
CA VAL A 13 8.37 15.67 -7.47
C VAL A 13 8.93 14.89 -6.28
N ALA A 14 9.84 15.48 -5.50
CA ALA A 14 10.39 14.85 -4.31
C ALA A 14 9.30 14.50 -3.29
N ALA A 15 8.38 15.43 -3.00
CA ALA A 15 7.26 15.19 -2.09
C ALA A 15 6.34 14.08 -2.60
N SER A 16 6.06 14.03 -3.90
CA SER A 16 5.21 13.00 -4.51
C SER A 16 5.84 11.61 -4.42
N LEU A 17 7.14 11.49 -4.66
CA LEU A 17 7.88 10.24 -4.55
C LEU A 17 7.96 9.74 -3.10
N ILE A 18 8.25 10.64 -2.15
CA ILE A 18 8.31 10.29 -0.72
C ILE A 18 6.92 9.91 -0.20
N GLY A 19 5.89 10.67 -0.56
CA GLY A 19 4.51 10.38 -0.17
C GLY A 19 4.01 9.03 -0.70
N THR A 20 4.38 8.69 -1.94
CA THR A 20 4.03 7.39 -2.54
C THR A 20 4.71 6.25 -1.80
N GLN A 21 6.01 6.37 -1.49
CA GLN A 21 6.73 5.36 -0.69
C GLN A 21 6.13 5.21 0.71
N ALA A 22 5.85 6.33 1.39
CA ALA A 22 5.26 6.34 2.72
C ALA A 22 3.87 5.67 2.74
N TYR A 23 3.06 5.88 1.70
CA TYR A 23 1.77 5.21 1.55
C TYR A 23 1.93 3.68 1.50
N PHE A 24 2.79 3.15 0.62
CA PHE A 24 2.96 1.70 0.48
C PHE A 24 3.59 1.04 1.70
N LEU A 25 4.52 1.71 2.38
CA LEU A 25 5.10 1.22 3.63
C LEU A 25 4.06 1.24 4.78
N GLY A 26 3.24 2.30 4.85
CA GLY A 26 2.16 2.40 5.83
C GLY A 26 1.08 1.34 5.62
N GLU A 27 0.71 1.08 4.38
CA GLU A 27 -0.26 0.05 4.00
C GLU A 27 0.17 -1.37 4.40
N GLN A 28 1.48 -1.61 4.53
CA GLN A 28 2.00 -2.90 4.98
C GLN A 28 1.97 -3.09 6.51
N SER A 29 1.99 -2.00 7.29
CA SER A 29 2.01 -2.06 8.76
C SER A 29 0.64 -1.90 9.40
N LYS A 30 -0.37 -1.41 8.65
CA LYS A 30 -1.73 -1.30 9.17
C LYS A 30 -2.40 -2.68 9.29
N PRO A 31 -3.44 -2.83 10.12
CA PRO A 31 -4.29 -4.00 10.09
C PRO A 31 -4.99 -4.15 8.72
N ILE A 32 -4.91 -5.34 8.12
CA ILE A 32 -5.43 -5.59 6.75
C ILE A 32 -6.53 -6.64 6.77
N HIS A 33 -7.54 -6.42 5.94
CA HIS A 33 -8.62 -7.37 5.74
C HIS A 33 -8.15 -8.59 4.94
N ASP A 34 -8.55 -9.80 5.32
CA ASP A 34 -8.17 -11.07 4.66
C ASP A 34 -8.28 -11.05 3.12
N ARG A 35 -9.31 -10.41 2.55
CA ARG A 35 -9.50 -10.26 1.10
C ARG A 35 -8.38 -9.50 0.36
N ASN A 36 -7.68 -8.62 1.07
CA ASN A 36 -6.58 -7.82 0.54
C ASN A 36 -5.22 -8.37 0.99
N TRP A 37 -5.21 -9.44 1.79
CA TRP A 37 -4.01 -9.99 2.41
C TRP A 37 -3.02 -10.50 1.35
N SER A 38 -3.49 -11.30 0.40
CA SER A 38 -2.70 -11.92 -0.66
C SER A 38 -2.98 -11.29 -2.04
N ASN A 39 -3.00 -9.95 -2.11
CA ASN A 39 -3.20 -9.24 -3.38
C ASN A 39 -1.87 -9.10 -4.13
N GLU A 40 -1.66 -9.94 -5.15
CA GLU A 40 -0.45 -9.96 -5.98
C GLU A 40 -0.19 -8.61 -6.70
N SER A 41 -1.23 -7.98 -7.23
CA SER A 41 -1.09 -6.69 -7.92
C SER A 41 -0.61 -5.59 -6.98
N PHE A 42 -1.09 -5.62 -5.73
CA PHE A 42 -0.63 -4.70 -4.70
C PHE A 42 0.83 -4.98 -4.34
N GLU A 43 1.21 -6.25 -4.19
CA GLU A 43 2.58 -6.65 -3.87
C GLU A 43 3.59 -6.20 -4.93
N GLN A 44 3.28 -6.43 -6.22
CA GLN A 44 4.12 -6.00 -7.32
C GLN A 44 4.29 -4.47 -7.33
N LEU A 45 3.20 -3.73 -7.13
CA LEU A 45 3.23 -2.27 -7.10
C LEU A 45 4.01 -1.76 -5.88
N ALA A 46 3.73 -2.29 -4.69
CA ALA A 46 4.42 -1.93 -3.45
C ALA A 46 5.93 -2.18 -3.57
N LYS A 47 6.34 -3.34 -4.12
CA LYS A 47 7.75 -3.66 -4.35
C LYS A 47 8.39 -2.71 -5.37
N SER A 48 7.70 -2.36 -6.45
CA SER A 48 8.23 -1.40 -7.43
C SER A 48 8.44 0.01 -6.87
N MET A 49 7.61 0.42 -5.90
CA MET A 49 7.64 1.76 -5.31
C MET A 49 8.61 1.85 -4.13
N THR A 50 8.70 0.80 -3.32
CA THR A 50 9.45 0.79 -2.05
C THR A 50 10.78 0.04 -2.12
N GLY A 51 10.96 -0.84 -3.12
CA GLY A 51 12.12 -1.72 -3.24
C GLY A 51 12.15 -2.87 -2.23
N THR A 52 11.14 -3.00 -1.37
CA THR A 52 11.05 -4.03 -0.33
C THR A 52 9.93 -5.02 -0.64
N GLU A 53 10.16 -6.30 -0.34
CA GLU A 53 9.09 -7.30 -0.36
C GLU A 53 8.14 -7.09 0.82
N ILE A 54 6.93 -7.65 0.71
CA ILE A 54 5.97 -7.60 1.82
C ILE A 54 6.49 -8.47 2.96
N ASP A 55 6.70 -7.84 4.11
CA ASP A 55 7.02 -8.55 5.35
C ASP A 55 5.72 -9.00 6.05
N TYR A 56 5.40 -10.29 5.90
CA TYR A 56 4.23 -10.89 6.54
C TYR A 56 4.41 -11.14 8.05
N THR A 57 5.60 -10.91 8.63
CA THR A 57 5.84 -11.05 10.07
C THR A 57 5.34 -9.84 10.88
N VAL A 58 5.28 -8.67 10.24
CA VAL A 58 4.79 -7.42 10.85
C VAL A 58 3.35 -7.07 10.45
N ARG A 59 2.80 -7.80 9.48
CA ARG A 59 1.44 -7.60 8.96
C ARG A 59 0.43 -8.23 9.93
N VAL A 60 -0.61 -7.48 10.30
CA VAL A 60 -1.63 -7.96 11.25
C VAL A 60 -2.98 -8.09 10.56
N PRO A 61 -3.67 -9.24 10.60
CA PRO A 61 -5.02 -9.35 10.06
C PRO A 61 -5.99 -8.52 10.93
N ALA A 62 -6.77 -7.65 10.30
CA ALA A 62 -7.70 -6.77 10.99
C ALA A 62 -8.87 -7.54 11.63
N TYR A 63 -9.44 -8.49 10.88
CA TYR A 63 -10.55 -9.35 11.30
C TYR A 63 -10.49 -10.65 10.51
N SER A 64 -10.63 -11.80 11.18
CA SER A 64 -10.64 -13.13 10.55
C SER A 64 -11.99 -13.51 9.91
N MET A 65 -12.95 -12.57 9.87
CA MET A 65 -14.30 -12.81 9.38
C MET A 65 -14.61 -11.80 8.28
N ASP A 66 -14.79 -12.29 7.06
CA ASP A 66 -15.25 -11.48 5.94
C ASP A 66 -16.79 -11.41 5.95
N ALA A 67 -17.34 -10.25 6.34
CA ALA A 67 -18.79 -10.00 6.40
C ALA A 67 -19.50 -10.12 5.03
N TYR A 68 -18.75 -10.10 3.93
CA TYR A 68 -19.27 -10.25 2.57
C TYR A 68 -18.95 -11.61 1.97
N THR A 69 -18.20 -12.47 2.67
CA THR A 69 -18.20 -13.90 2.38
C THR A 69 -19.56 -14.44 2.82
N SER A 70 -20.57 -14.24 1.96
CA SER A 70 -21.85 -14.91 2.13
C SER A 70 -21.60 -16.41 1.99
N ARG A 71 -21.70 -17.13 3.11
CA ARG A 71 -21.97 -18.56 3.07
C ARG A 71 -23.40 -18.72 2.56
N THR A 72 -23.62 -18.51 1.26
CA THR A 72 -24.77 -19.11 0.58
C THR A 72 -24.45 -20.60 0.43
N MET A 73 -24.32 -21.28 1.56
CA MET A 73 -24.54 -22.72 1.63
C MET A 73 -26.07 -22.87 1.62
N ALA A 74 -26.65 -22.79 0.43
CA ALA A 74 -28.00 -23.24 0.18
C ALA A 74 -27.88 -24.73 -0.19
N ASN A 75 -28.30 -25.58 0.76
CA ASN A 75 -28.56 -27.03 0.72
C ASN A 75 -27.97 -27.85 -0.43
#